data_AF-A0A7X8LC76-F1
#
_entry.id   AF-A0A7X8LC76-F1
#
_cell.length_a   1.000
_cell.length_b   1.000
_cell.length_c   1.000
_cell.angle_alpha   90.00
_cell.angle_beta   90.00
_cell.angle_gamma   90.00
#
_symmetry.space_group_name_H-M   'P 1'
#
loop_
_entity.id
_entity.type
_entity.pdbx_description
1 polymer ?
#
loop_
_entity_poly.entity_id
_entity_poly.type
_entity_poly.pdbx_seq_one_letter_code
_entity_poly.pdbx_strand_id
1 'polypeptide(L)' 'MTEFRINKSKEKLKEENISIAEIARLCVFLSSGHFSTVFKKNEGQTPPEYRNSLKFKNKEK' A
#
# COMPACT_ATOMS: atom_id res chain seq x y z
N MET A 1 11.14 6.49 10.40
CA MET A 1 9.94 7.29 9.97
C MET A 1 9.21 6.67 8.79
N THR A 2 9.90 6.33 7.71
CA THR A 2 9.27 5.80 6.48
C THR A 2 8.62 4.42 6.67
N GLU A 3 9.27 3.52 7.41
CA GLU A 3 8.77 2.15 7.63
C GLU A 3 7.44 2.09 8.40
N PHE A 4 7.24 3.01 9.36
CA PHE A 4 5.97 3.15 10.07
C PHE A 4 4.82 3.59 9.15
N ARG A 5 5.10 4.53 8.24
CA ARG A 5 4.14 4.96 7.21
C ARG A 5 3.80 3.81 6.26
N ILE A 6 4.79 3.01 5.87
CA ILE A 6 4.59 1.83 5.03
C ILE A 6 3.72 0.80 5.76
N ASN A 7 4.02 0.46 7.02
CA ASN A 7 3.17 -0.44 7.80
C ASN A 7 1.73 0.06 7.92
N LYS A 8 1.53 1.36 8.19
CA LYS A 8 0.18 1.95 8.24
C LYS A 8 -0.53 1.92 6.88
N SER A 9 0.20 2.12 5.79
CA SER A 9 -0.35 2.01 4.43
C SER A 9 -0.75 0.56 4.08
N LYS A 10 -0.04 -0.45 4.60
CA LYS A 10 -0.38 -1.88 4.41
C LYS A 10 -1.73 -2.24 5.03
N GLU A 11 -2.02 -1.72 6.23
CA GLU A 11 -3.33 -1.89 6.87
C GLU A 11 -4.44 -1.29 6.01
N LYS A 12 -4.19 -0.11 5.42
CA LYS A 12 -5.14 0.54 4.52
C LYS A 12 -5.27 -0.16 3.16
N LEU A 13 -4.21 -0.80 2.67
CA LEU A 13 -4.24 -1.60 1.43
C LEU A 13 -5.09 -2.88 1.57
N LYS A 14 -5.29 -3.38 2.79
CA LYS A 14 -6.24 -4.46 3.08
C LYS A 14 -7.69 -4.00 2.96
N GLU A 15 -7.96 -2.71 3.15
CA GLU A 15 -9.30 -2.15 2.98
C GLU A 15 -9.60 -1.94 1.50
N GLU A 16 -10.64 -2.61 0.99
CA GLU A 16 -10.96 -2.54 -0.44
C GLU A 16 -11.56 -1.18 -0.87
N ASN A 17 -12.01 -0.36 0.08
CA ASN A 17 -12.68 0.91 -0.19
C ASN A 17 -11.74 2.09 -0.48
N ILE A 18 -10.41 1.92 -0.36
CA ILE A 18 -9.46 3.02 -0.48
C ILE A 18 -8.56 2.83 -1.70
N SER A 19 -8.45 3.86 -2.54
CA SER A 19 -7.57 3.85 -3.71
C SER A 19 -6.11 4.09 -3.34
N ILE A 20 -5.18 3.57 -4.13
CA ILE A 20 -3.72 3.71 -3.91
C ILE A 20 -3.31 5.18 -3.78
N ALA A 21 -3.93 6.07 -4.57
CA ALA A 21 -3.69 7.51 -4.49
C ALA A 21 -4.13 8.12 -3.15
N GLU A 22 -5.25 7.67 -2.60
CA GLU A 22 -5.74 8.13 -1.30
C GLU A 22 -4.87 7.60 -0.16
N ILE A 23 -4.43 6.34 -0.25
CA ILE A 23 -3.48 5.75 0.71
C ILE A 23 -2.17 6.55 0.74
N ALA A 24 -1.68 6.96 -0.43
CA ALA A 24 -0.50 7.81 -0.54
C ALA A 24 -0.70 9.17 0.16
N ARG A 25 -1.86 9.81 -0.01
CA ARG A 25 -2.21 11.05 0.71
C ARG A 25 -2.31 10.84 2.22
N LEU A 26 -3.00 9.78 2.66
CA LEU A 26 -3.18 9.45 4.07
C LEU A 26 -1.87 9.17 4.79
N CYS A 27 -0.88 8.61 4.09
CA CYS A 27 0.44 8.34 4.64
C CYS A 27 1.45 9.47 4.39
N VAL A 28 0.96 10.65 3.98
CA VAL A 28 1.75 11.88 3.80
C VAL A 28 2.90 11.67 2.81
N PHE A 29 2.61 11.02 1.69
CA PHE A 29 3.52 10.91 0.55
C PHE A 29 3.25 12.04 -0.44
N LEU A 30 4.31 12.59 -1.01
CA LEU A 30 4.22 13.68 -1.99
C LEU A 30 3.44 13.30 -3.24
N SER A 31 3.50 12.03 -3.65
CA SER A 31 2.82 11.52 -4.84
C SER A 31 2.73 10.00 -4.80
N SER A 32 1.78 9.45 -5.57
CA SER A 32 1.64 8.00 -5.79
C SER A 32 2.92 7.35 -6.31
N GLY A 33 3.70 8.03 -7.16
CA GLY A 33 4.99 7.55 -7.65
C GLY A 33 6.07 7.47 -6.56
N HIS A 34 6.15 8.49 -5.69
CA HIS A 34 7.05 8.48 -4.55
C HIS A 34 6.66 7.39 -3.55
N PHE A 35 5.36 7.26 -3.26
CA PHE A 35 4.83 6.17 -2.45
C PHE A 35 5.17 4.80 -3.03
N SER A 36 4.92 4.57 -4.32
CA SER A 36 5.17 3.27 -4.98
C SER A 36 6.65 2.87 -4.90
N THR A 37 7.56 3.82 -5.15
CA THR A 37 9.01 3.58 -5.08
C THR A 37 9.44 3.20 -3.67
N VAL A 38 8.99 3.96 -2.66
CA VAL A 38 9.33 3.71 -1.27
C VAL A 38 8.70 2.39 -0.77
N PHE A 39 7.45 2.14 -1.13
CA PHE A 39 6.73 0.93 -0.76
C PHE A 39 7.40 -0.31 -1.37
N LYS A 40 7.74 -0.27 -2.67
CA LYS A 40 8.48 -1.34 -3.33
C LYS A 40 9.86 -1.57 -2.71
N LYS A 41 10.56 -0.51 -2.28
CA LYS A 41 11.85 -0.66 -1.59
C LYS A 41 11.72 -1.32 -0.21
N ASN A 42 10.58 -1.18 0.46
CA ASN A 42 10.33 -1.76 1.78
C ASN A 42 9.75 -3.19 1.69
N GLU A 43 8.74 -3.42 0.85
CA GLU A 43 8.04 -4.71 0.73
C GLU A 43 8.54 -5.59 -0.43
N GLY A 44 9.33 -5.03 -1.36
CA GLY A 44 9.77 -5.73 -2.57
C GLY A 44 8.80 -5.66 -3.75
N GLN A 45 7.54 -5.30 -3.52
CA GLN A 45 6.48 -5.23 -4.54
C GLN A 45 5.74 -3.88 -4.54
N THR A 46 5.10 -3.52 -5.64
CA THR A 46 4.36 -2.25 -5.70
C THR A 46 3.05 -2.30 -4.90
N PRO A 47 2.53 -1.17 -4.39
CA PRO A 47 1.27 -1.14 -3.65
C PRO A 47 0.06 -1.76 -4.40
N PRO A 48 -0.15 -1.54 -5.71
CA PRO A 48 -1.20 -2.26 -6.44
C PRO A 48 -0.95 -3.78 -6.51
N GLU A 49 0.29 -4.26 -6.68
CA GLU A 49 0.60 -5.69 -6.65
C GLU A 49 0.33 -6.30 -5.27
N TYR A 50 0.71 -5.59 -4.19
CA TYR A 50 0.42 -6.00 -2.82
C TYR A 50 -1.09 -6.12 -2.60
N ARG A 51 -1.87 -5.12 -3.03
CA ARG A 51 -3.33 -5.17 -2.96
C ARG A 51 -3.90 -6.34 -3.76
N ASN A 52 -3.37 -6.61 -4.95
CA ASN A 52 -3.81 -7.74 -5.77
C ASN A 52 -3.50 -9.08 -5.08
N SER A 53 -2.30 -9.23 -4.51
CA SER A 53 -1.92 -10.42 -3.75
C SER A 53 -2.81 -10.64 -2.51
N LEU A 54 -3.28 -9.57 -1.88
CA LEU A 54 -4.23 -9.67 -0.77
C LEU A 54 -5.62 -10.12 -1.22
N LYS A 55 -6.12 -9.63 -2.36
CA LYS A 55 -7.41 -10.06 -2.93
C LYS A 55 -7.45 -11.56 -3.19
N PHE A 56 -6.34 -12.14 -3.66
CA PHE A 56 -6.25 -13.58 -3.85
C PHE A 56 -6.32 -14.36 -2.53
N LYS A 57 -5.76 -13.83 -1.44
CA LYS A 57 -5.70 -14.50 -0.13
C LYS A 57 -7.02 -14.44 0.66
N ASN A 58 -7.89 -13.49 0.37
CA ASN A 58 -9.17 -13.30 1.06
C ASN A 58 -10.33 -14.13 0.48
N LYS A 59 -10.11 -14.88 -0.62
CA LYS A 59 -11.17 -15.68 -1.29
C LYS A 59 -11.32 -17.11 -0.77
N GLU A 60 -10.55 -17.50 0.25
CA GLU A 60 -10.50 -18.87 0.79
C GLU A 60 -10.89 -18.97 2.28
N LYS A 61 -11.70 -18.03 2.81
CA LYS A 61 -12.28 -18.16 4.15
C LYS A 61 -13.79 -17.98 4.15
#